data_AF-A0A812KPQ4-F1
#
_entry.id   AF-A0A812KPQ4-F1
#
_cell.length_a   1.000
_cell.length_b   1.000
_cell.length_c   1.000
_cell.angle_alpha   90.00
_cell.angle_beta   90.00
_cell.angle_gamma   90.00
#
_symmetry.space_group_name_H-M   'P 1'
#
loop_
_entity.id
_entity.type
_entity.pdbx_description
1 polymer ?
#
loop_
_entity_poly.entity_id
_entity_poly.type
_entity_poly.pdbx_seq_one_letter_code
_entity_poly.pdbx_strand_id
1 'polypeptide(L)'
;MSLIQVLSAVSGSCLLEVHLGEDLTASDFVNELKHLLCSKTGMSSFRQLLLVEDRVINADESCSWEGLGRPSIVKVAFQSLVDSFRDEFLQSAAEGHACRVTELLRKCQDPNSVDANGETALWKASAAGHLDIVHIMLDAGANLDIARKDGCLLASSADCEKCDLVGRSPLFVAADHGRLTSVCSLLLANALVDKADRYRRTPLMIASERGHLAVVCSLLEAGAEADFEDLRGRTPLFSAAEFGHRTVVCMLLQSGADAQKADEQGRTPLFAAADGGHLEVVRSVPRSECWCD
;
A
#
# COMPACT_ATOMS: atom_id res chain seq x y z
N MET A 1 34.99 -1.95 -22.18
CA MET A 1 34.73 -3.41 -22.02
C MET A 1 33.58 -3.54 -21.03
N SER A 2 32.74 -4.55 -21.16
CA SER A 2 31.50 -4.68 -20.35
C SER A 2 31.79 -4.63 -18.85
N LEU A 3 31.26 -3.60 -18.17
CA LEU A 3 31.38 -3.33 -16.73
C LEU A 3 30.82 -4.45 -15.85
N ILE A 4 30.02 -5.35 -16.43
CA ILE A 4 29.34 -6.42 -15.72
C ILE A 4 29.35 -7.67 -16.62
N GLN A 5 29.76 -8.81 -16.08
CA GLN A 5 29.74 -10.11 -16.78
C GLN A 5 28.82 -11.11 -16.07
N VAL A 6 27.87 -11.68 -16.80
CA VAL A 6 27.01 -12.77 -16.30
C VAL A 6 27.75 -14.09 -16.48
N LEU A 7 28.08 -14.77 -15.39
CA LEU A 7 28.99 -15.93 -15.39
C LEU A 7 28.27 -17.25 -15.65
N SER A 8 27.10 -17.48 -15.05
CA SER A 8 26.28 -18.66 -15.32
C SER A 8 24.87 -18.52 -14.76
N ALA A 9 23.90 -19.19 -15.40
CA ALA A 9 22.66 -19.56 -14.75
C ALA A 9 22.89 -20.92 -14.06
N VAL A 10 22.74 -20.98 -12.74
CA VAL A 10 22.88 -22.25 -12.02
C VAL A 10 21.67 -23.12 -12.40
N SER A 11 21.93 -24.20 -13.15
CA SER A 11 20.90 -25.11 -13.69
C SER A 11 19.87 -25.50 -12.62
N GLY A 12 18.60 -25.16 -12.84
CA GLY A 12 17.49 -25.48 -11.94
C GLY A 12 17.29 -24.50 -10.78
N SER A 13 18.08 -23.43 -10.70
CA SER A 13 17.87 -22.35 -9.73
C SER A 13 17.73 -21.01 -10.43
N CYS A 14 16.79 -20.22 -9.92
CA CYS A 14 16.45 -18.87 -10.36
C CYS A 14 17.52 -17.87 -9.90
N LEU A 15 18.81 -18.12 -10.15
CA LEU A 15 19.94 -17.31 -9.65
C LEU A 15 21.01 -17.10 -10.75
N LEU A 16 21.31 -15.83 -11.05
CA LEU A 16 22.39 -15.40 -11.94
C LEU A 16 23.58 -14.94 -11.11
N GLU A 17 24.74 -15.50 -11.36
CA GLU A 17 25.99 -14.95 -10.82
C GLU A 17 26.49 -13.84 -11.74
N VAL A 18 26.61 -12.65 -11.18
CA VAL A 18 27.00 -11.43 -11.87
C VAL A 18 28.33 -10.96 -11.29
N HIS A 19 29.36 -10.89 -12.14
CA HIS A 19 30.66 -10.31 -11.78
C HIS A 19 30.64 -8.82 -12.07
N LEU A 20 31.10 -8.03 -11.10
CA LEU A 20 31.05 -6.58 -11.13
C LEU A 20 32.45 -6.05 -11.37
N GLY A 21 32.62 -5.26 -12.43
CA GLY A 21 33.89 -4.63 -12.81
C GLY A 21 34.22 -3.44 -11.91
N GLU A 22 35.51 -3.09 -11.84
CA GLU A 22 36.05 -2.10 -10.89
C GLU A 22 35.61 -0.64 -11.14
N ASP A 23 34.97 -0.35 -12.28
CA ASP A 23 34.65 1.01 -12.75
C ASP A 23 33.16 1.41 -12.58
N LEU A 24 32.36 0.67 -11.82
CA LEU A 24 30.94 0.99 -11.58
C LEU A 24 30.78 2.23 -10.68
N THR A 25 30.08 3.25 -11.18
CA THR A 25 29.73 4.44 -10.39
C THR A 25 28.54 4.14 -9.47
N ALA A 26 28.62 4.62 -8.22
CA ALA A 26 27.71 4.23 -7.14
C ALA A 26 26.23 4.60 -7.34
N SER A 27 25.91 5.51 -8.27
CA SER A 27 24.56 6.02 -8.53
C SER A 27 23.71 5.16 -9.47
N ASP A 28 24.33 4.40 -10.38
CA ASP A 28 23.62 3.83 -11.53
C ASP A 28 23.67 2.30 -11.62
N PHE A 29 24.26 1.64 -10.62
CA PHE A 29 24.43 0.18 -10.60
C PHE A 29 23.14 -0.59 -10.87
N VAL A 30 22.07 -0.24 -10.18
CA VAL A 30 20.78 -0.92 -10.31
C VAL A 30 20.21 -0.75 -11.73
N ASN A 31 20.33 0.45 -12.30
CA ASN A 31 19.84 0.75 -13.65
C ASN A 31 20.68 0.07 -14.74
N GLU A 32 22.00 0.01 -14.57
CA GLU A 32 22.88 -0.72 -15.49
C GLU A 32 22.64 -2.23 -15.42
N LEU A 33 22.49 -2.79 -14.21
CA LEU A 33 22.16 -4.19 -14.02
C LEU A 33 20.79 -4.51 -14.64
N LYS A 34 19.81 -3.61 -14.51
CA LYS A 34 18.50 -3.70 -15.20
C LYS A 34 18.66 -3.78 -16.71
N HIS A 35 19.38 -2.83 -17.29
CA HIS A 35 19.55 -2.75 -18.72
C HIS A 35 20.31 -3.97 -19.28
N LEU A 36 21.33 -4.44 -18.58
CA LEU A 36 22.13 -5.58 -19.00
C LEU A 36 21.35 -6.89 -18.94
N LEU A 37 20.61 -7.13 -17.85
CA LEU A 37 19.74 -8.29 -17.72
C LEU A 37 18.67 -8.26 -18.80
N CYS A 38 17.99 -7.13 -19.00
CA CYS A 38 17.01 -6.96 -20.06
C CYS A 38 17.60 -7.25 -21.45
N SER A 39 18.79 -6.74 -21.76
CA SER A 39 19.46 -6.98 -23.04
C SER A 39 19.90 -8.43 -23.25
N LYS A 40 20.20 -9.19 -22.18
CA LYS A 40 20.76 -10.56 -22.28
C LYS A 40 19.71 -11.65 -22.10
N THR A 41 18.72 -11.43 -21.24
CA THR A 41 17.67 -12.41 -20.92
C THR A 41 16.30 -12.04 -21.50
N GLY A 42 16.13 -10.82 -22.02
CA GLY A 42 14.84 -10.31 -22.51
C GLY A 42 13.85 -9.95 -21.39
N MET A 43 14.29 -9.98 -20.13
CA MET A 43 13.44 -9.75 -18.96
C MET A 43 13.39 -8.28 -18.58
N SER A 44 12.18 -7.72 -18.45
CA SER A 44 11.96 -6.33 -18.02
C SER A 44 11.76 -6.18 -16.50
N SER A 45 11.53 -7.27 -15.76
CA SER A 45 11.25 -7.26 -14.33
C SER A 45 12.06 -8.33 -13.62
N PHE A 46 12.73 -7.97 -12.52
CA PHE A 46 13.52 -8.88 -11.69
C PHE A 46 13.53 -8.40 -10.25
N ARG A 47 13.62 -9.36 -9.33
CA ARG A 47 13.75 -9.11 -7.90
C ARG A 47 15.22 -8.96 -7.56
N GLN A 48 15.63 -7.79 -7.11
CA GLN A 48 17.00 -7.49 -6.72
C GLN A 48 17.27 -7.94 -5.30
N LEU A 49 17.13 -9.24 -5.05
CA LEU A 49 17.78 -9.83 -3.89
C LEU A 49 19.23 -10.06 -4.28
N LEU A 50 20.09 -9.11 -3.92
CA LEU A 50 21.52 -9.27 -4.06
C LEU A 50 21.99 -10.13 -2.90
N LEU A 51 22.52 -11.32 -3.19
CA LEU A 51 23.35 -12.02 -2.22
C LEU A 51 24.77 -11.48 -2.30
N VAL A 52 25.16 -10.79 -1.23
CA VAL A 52 26.50 -10.26 -1.01
C VAL A 52 27.09 -10.97 0.20
N GLU A 53 28.07 -11.84 0.01
CA GLU A 53 28.77 -12.55 1.10
C GLU A 53 27.80 -13.15 2.16
N ASP A 54 26.80 -13.91 1.70
CA ASP A 54 25.72 -14.53 2.51
C ASP A 54 24.70 -13.57 3.16
N ARG A 55 24.73 -12.28 2.83
CA ARG A 55 23.67 -11.32 3.18
C ARG A 55 22.71 -11.14 2.02
N VAL A 56 21.42 -11.29 2.27
CA VAL A 56 20.35 -10.97 1.32
C VAL A 56 20.02 -9.49 1.46
N ILE A 57 20.20 -8.74 0.39
CA ILE A 57 19.97 -7.30 0.36
C ILE A 57 18.91 -7.01 -0.69
N ASN A 58 17.86 -6.31 -0.27
CA ASN A 58 16.87 -5.78 -1.19
C ASN A 58 17.42 -4.47 -1.77
N ALA A 59 17.95 -4.53 -3.00
CA ALA A 59 18.39 -3.32 -3.68
C ALA A 59 17.21 -2.67 -4.40
N ASP A 60 16.89 -1.45 -4.00
CA ASP A 60 16.00 -0.55 -4.72
C ASP A 60 16.83 0.41 -5.60
N GLU A 61 16.18 1.30 -6.35
CA GLU A 61 16.86 2.28 -7.22
C GLU A 61 17.70 3.30 -6.45
N SER A 62 17.55 3.37 -5.11
CA SER A 62 18.34 4.24 -4.23
C SER A 62 19.56 3.53 -3.62
N CYS A 63 19.72 2.23 -3.86
CA CYS A 63 20.78 1.41 -3.29
C CYS A 63 22.15 1.83 -3.82
N SER A 64 22.98 2.40 -2.93
CA SER A 64 24.34 2.83 -3.26
C SER A 64 25.36 1.72 -3.00
N TRP A 65 26.33 1.62 -3.91
CA TRP A 65 27.41 0.62 -3.85
C TRP A 65 28.35 0.75 -2.64
N GLU A 66 28.40 1.93 -2.02
CA GLU A 66 29.30 2.22 -0.89
C GLU A 66 28.88 1.48 0.39
N GLY A 67 27.58 1.23 0.58
CA GLY A 67 27.06 0.49 1.74
C GLY A 67 27.28 -1.03 1.68
N LEU A 68 27.68 -1.57 0.52
CA LEU A 68 27.74 -3.01 0.25
C LEU A 68 29.13 -3.62 0.44
N GLY A 69 30.17 -2.83 0.72
CA GLY A 69 31.53 -3.35 0.92
C GLY A 69 32.26 -3.77 -0.37
N ARG A 70 31.76 -3.33 -1.54
CA ARG A 70 32.30 -3.63 -2.88
C ARG A 70 32.46 -5.13 -3.20
N PRO A 71 31.36 -5.89 -3.25
CA PRO A 71 31.45 -7.31 -3.57
C PRO A 71 31.88 -7.53 -5.02
N SER A 72 32.81 -8.48 -5.22
CA SER A 72 33.25 -8.87 -6.56
C SER A 72 32.21 -9.72 -7.31
N ILE A 73 31.29 -10.35 -6.58
CA ILE A 73 30.25 -11.23 -7.13
C ILE A 73 28.92 -10.91 -6.44
N VAL A 74 27.86 -10.78 -7.23
CA VAL A 74 26.49 -10.67 -6.73
C VAL A 74 25.64 -11.76 -7.36
N LYS A 75 24.85 -12.46 -6.54
CA LYS A 75 23.83 -13.37 -7.05
C LYS A 75 22.51 -12.63 -7.17
N VAL A 76 21.92 -12.66 -8.36
CA VAL A 76 20.64 -12.04 -8.68
C VAL A 76 19.59 -13.13 -8.82
N ALA A 77 18.58 -13.12 -7.95
CA ALA A 77 17.46 -14.02 -8.11
C ALA A 77 16.61 -13.61 -9.34
N PHE A 78 16.41 -14.52 -10.28
CA PHE A 78 15.55 -14.31 -11.45
C PHE A 78 14.63 -15.51 -11.63
N GLN A 79 13.32 -15.28 -11.64
CA GLN A 79 12.39 -16.32 -12.05
C GLN A 79 11.87 -15.99 -13.43
N SER A 80 12.08 -16.92 -14.38
CA SER A 80 11.18 -17.03 -15.54
C SER A 80 9.80 -17.34 -14.95
N LEU A 81 9.00 -16.29 -14.75
CA LEU A 81 7.65 -16.36 -14.23
C LEU A 81 6.81 -17.21 -15.19
N VAL A 82 6.75 -18.50 -14.91
CA VAL A 82 5.52 -19.22 -15.21
C VAL A 82 4.52 -18.66 -14.19
N ASP A 83 3.43 -18.06 -14.67
CA ASP A 83 2.29 -17.60 -13.88
C ASP A 83 1.66 -18.70 -12.96
N SER A 84 2.25 -19.90 -12.88
CA SER A 84 1.63 -21.09 -12.29
C SER A 84 1.43 -21.04 -10.78
N PHE A 85 2.14 -20.18 -10.05
CA PHE A 85 2.00 -20.06 -8.59
C PHE A 85 1.46 -18.71 -8.12
N ARG A 86 1.28 -17.74 -9.02
CA ARG A 86 0.78 -16.41 -8.67
C ARG A 86 -0.59 -16.50 -8.02
N ASP A 87 -1.52 -17.20 -8.66
CA ASP A 87 -2.90 -17.26 -8.19
C ASP A 87 -2.98 -18.03 -6.86
N GLU A 88 -2.19 -19.10 -6.71
CA GLU A 88 -2.06 -19.83 -5.45
C GLU A 88 -1.45 -18.97 -4.33
N PHE A 89 -0.44 -18.17 -4.65
CA PHE A 89 0.21 -17.25 -3.72
C PHE A 89 -0.77 -16.19 -3.20
N LEU A 90 -1.49 -15.56 -4.12
CA LEU A 90 -2.49 -14.55 -3.80
C LEU A 90 -3.67 -15.12 -3.00
N GLN A 91 -4.12 -16.33 -3.36
CA GLN A 91 -5.17 -17.03 -2.61
C GLN A 91 -4.70 -17.42 -1.21
N SER A 92 -3.48 -17.94 -1.07
CA SER A 92 -2.88 -18.29 0.22
C SER A 92 -2.79 -17.05 1.13
N ALA A 93 -2.46 -15.89 0.56
CA ALA A 93 -2.43 -14.63 1.28
C ALA A 93 -3.82 -14.15 1.73
N ALA A 94 -4.86 -14.38 0.93
CA ALA A 94 -6.25 -14.06 1.28
C ALA A 94 -6.83 -14.98 2.36
N GLU A 95 -6.45 -16.25 2.34
CA GLU A 95 -6.97 -17.28 3.26
C GLU A 95 -6.21 -17.36 4.59
N GLY A 96 -5.05 -16.71 4.71
CA GLY A 96 -4.28 -16.70 5.96
C GLY A 96 -3.25 -17.82 6.05
N HIS A 97 -2.86 -18.43 4.92
CA HIS A 97 -1.90 -19.53 4.88
C HIS A 97 -0.44 -19.05 4.91
N ALA A 98 -0.01 -18.49 6.05
CA ALA A 98 1.33 -17.89 6.23
C ALA A 98 2.51 -18.83 5.89
N CYS A 99 2.43 -20.12 6.26
CA CYS A 99 3.46 -21.10 5.92
C CYS A 99 3.59 -21.30 4.40
N ARG A 100 2.46 -21.34 3.69
CA ARG A 100 2.42 -21.52 2.23
C ARG A 100 2.96 -20.29 1.52
N VAL A 101 2.54 -19.11 1.98
CA VAL A 101 3.06 -17.82 1.50
C VAL A 101 4.59 -17.74 1.65
N THR A 102 5.11 -18.10 2.82
CA THR A 102 6.57 -18.12 3.08
C THR A 102 7.30 -19.11 2.17
N GLU A 103 6.74 -20.30 1.97
CA GLU A 103 7.29 -21.30 1.05
C GLU A 103 7.34 -20.77 -0.40
N LEU A 104 6.28 -20.12 -0.86
CA LEU A 104 6.20 -19.55 -2.21
C LEU A 104 7.20 -18.40 -2.39
N LEU A 105 7.36 -17.52 -1.39
CA LEU A 105 8.39 -16.48 -1.41
C LEU A 105 9.81 -17.05 -1.46
N ARG A 106 10.08 -18.16 -0.76
CA ARG A 106 11.35 -18.90 -0.85
C ARG A 106 11.60 -19.48 -2.25
N LYS A 107 10.53 -19.82 -2.98
CA LYS A 107 10.59 -20.28 -4.38
C LYS A 107 10.74 -19.14 -5.40
N CYS A 108 11.13 -17.94 -4.94
CA CYS A 108 11.33 -16.72 -5.75
C CYS A 108 10.05 -16.05 -6.28
N GLN A 109 8.87 -16.37 -5.73
CA GLN A 109 7.62 -15.66 -6.07
C GLN A 109 7.77 -14.16 -5.84
N ASP A 110 7.25 -13.35 -6.77
CA ASP A 110 7.24 -11.89 -6.65
C ASP A 110 6.18 -11.45 -5.61
N PRO A 111 6.57 -10.80 -4.49
CA PRO A 111 5.62 -10.28 -3.49
C PRO A 111 4.69 -9.19 -4.05
N ASN A 112 5.09 -8.54 -5.14
CA ASN A 112 4.34 -7.47 -5.80
C ASN A 112 3.49 -7.96 -6.97
N SER A 113 3.43 -9.28 -7.16
CA SER A 113 2.55 -9.87 -8.16
C SER A 113 1.08 -9.50 -7.87
N VAL A 114 0.35 -9.21 -8.94
CA VAL A 114 -1.06 -8.80 -8.89
C VAL A 114 -1.94 -9.79 -9.64
N ASP A 115 -3.15 -10.01 -9.16
CA ASP A 115 -4.16 -10.77 -9.91
C ASP A 115 -4.74 -9.95 -11.08
N ALA A 116 -5.74 -10.52 -11.76
CA ALA A 116 -6.49 -9.86 -12.83
C ALA A 116 -7.19 -8.56 -12.39
N ASN A 117 -7.38 -8.36 -11.09
CA ASN A 117 -7.96 -7.14 -10.53
C ASN A 117 -6.90 -6.09 -10.14
N GLY A 118 -5.61 -6.43 -10.19
CA GLY A 118 -4.55 -5.57 -9.69
C GLY A 118 -4.32 -5.67 -8.18
N GLU A 119 -4.84 -6.71 -7.51
CA GLU A 119 -4.67 -6.91 -6.07
C GLU A 119 -3.39 -7.70 -5.76
N THR A 120 -2.56 -7.17 -4.85
CA THR A 120 -1.36 -7.87 -4.35
C THR A 120 -1.68 -8.81 -3.20
N ALA A 121 -0.74 -9.68 -2.86
CA ALA A 121 -0.83 -10.52 -1.66
C ALA A 121 -0.91 -9.65 -0.38
N LEU A 122 -0.13 -8.56 -0.33
CA LEU A 122 -0.20 -7.59 0.77
C LEU A 122 -1.58 -6.95 0.87
N TRP A 123 -2.19 -6.55 -0.26
CA TRP A 123 -3.54 -5.99 -0.29
C TRP A 123 -4.57 -6.98 0.28
N LYS A 124 -4.55 -8.24 -0.19
CA LYS A 124 -5.48 -9.29 0.25
C LYS A 124 -5.31 -9.60 1.74
N ALA A 125 -4.07 -9.73 2.22
CA ALA A 125 -3.77 -9.95 3.62
C ALA A 125 -4.21 -8.77 4.50
N SER A 126 -4.03 -7.53 4.03
CA SER A 126 -4.44 -6.32 4.73
C SER A 126 -5.97 -6.22 4.85
N ALA A 127 -6.70 -6.56 3.79
CA ALA A 127 -8.17 -6.62 3.80
C ALA A 127 -8.70 -7.69 4.77
N ALA A 128 -8.10 -8.88 4.74
CA ALA A 128 -8.48 -10.01 5.58
C ALA A 128 -8.00 -9.89 7.04
N GLY A 129 -7.03 -9.00 7.32
CA GLY A 129 -6.47 -8.80 8.66
C GLY A 129 -5.44 -9.86 9.07
N HIS A 130 -4.80 -10.52 8.11
CA HIS A 130 -3.80 -11.57 8.35
C HIS A 130 -2.43 -10.94 8.66
N LEU A 131 -2.24 -10.54 9.92
CA LEU A 131 -1.06 -9.81 10.38
C LEU A 131 0.26 -10.55 10.08
N ASP A 132 0.31 -11.87 10.30
CA ASP A 132 1.50 -12.67 10.04
C ASP A 132 1.93 -12.54 8.57
N ILE A 133 0.96 -12.54 7.66
CA ILE A 133 1.20 -12.40 6.22
C ILE A 133 1.59 -10.97 5.88
N VAL A 134 0.98 -9.97 6.52
CA VAL A 134 1.41 -8.57 6.37
C VAL A 134 2.89 -8.45 6.73
N HIS A 135 3.34 -8.95 7.89
CA HIS A 135 4.75 -8.92 8.26
C HIS A 135 5.65 -9.68 7.28
N ILE A 136 5.27 -10.90 6.88
CA ILE A 136 6.02 -11.67 5.87
C ILE A 136 6.17 -10.89 4.56
N MET A 137 5.14 -10.17 4.12
CA MET A 137 5.17 -9.36 2.91
C MET A 137 6.05 -8.12 3.07
N LEU A 138 5.98 -7.45 4.23
CA LEU A 138 6.86 -6.32 4.57
C LEU A 138 8.34 -6.75 4.54
N ASP A 139 8.66 -7.87 5.19
CA ASP A 139 10.01 -8.44 5.21
C ASP A 139 10.48 -8.86 3.80
N ALA A 140 9.54 -9.28 2.95
CA ALA A 140 9.82 -9.64 1.56
C ALA A 140 10.05 -8.42 0.64
N GLY A 141 9.83 -7.19 1.12
CA GLY A 141 9.93 -5.97 0.33
C GLY A 141 8.72 -5.73 -0.57
N ALA A 142 7.52 -6.12 -0.12
CA ALA A 142 6.28 -5.78 -0.82
C ALA A 142 6.09 -4.25 -0.86
N ASN A 143 5.70 -3.74 -2.02
CA ASN A 143 5.35 -2.35 -2.22
C ASN A 143 3.99 -2.09 -1.55
N LEU A 144 3.99 -1.13 -0.64
CA LEU A 144 2.88 -0.79 0.25
C LEU A 144 1.76 -0.03 -0.45
N ASP A 145 2.05 0.57 -1.61
CA ASP A 145 1.20 1.54 -2.27
C ASP A 145 0.64 1.02 -3.60
N ILE A 146 0.87 -0.26 -3.93
CA ILE A 146 0.24 -0.88 -5.11
C ILE A 146 -1.27 -0.90 -4.86
N ALA A 147 -1.95 -0.02 -5.59
CA ALA A 147 -3.39 0.09 -5.57
C ALA A 147 -4.03 -0.87 -6.58
N ARG A 148 -5.24 -1.34 -6.25
CA ARG A 148 -6.07 -2.13 -7.16
C ARG A 148 -6.27 -1.35 -8.47
N LYS A 149 -5.94 -1.98 -9.60
CA LYS A 149 -6.07 -1.39 -10.94
C LYS A 149 -7.54 -1.43 -11.40
N ASP A 150 -7.82 -0.71 -12.48
CA ASP A 150 -9.10 -0.72 -13.19
C ASP A 150 -9.42 -2.12 -13.73
N GLY A 151 -9.92 -3.00 -12.87
CA GLY A 151 -10.42 -4.31 -13.22
C GLY A 151 -11.88 -4.21 -13.65
N CYS A 152 -12.15 -3.55 -14.78
CA CYS A 152 -13.48 -3.59 -15.39
C CYS A 152 -13.40 -3.92 -16.89
N LEU A 153 -13.23 -5.21 -17.19
CA LEU A 153 -13.54 -5.77 -18.51
C LEU A 153 -14.72 -6.76 -18.46
N LEU A 154 -15.30 -7.05 -17.28
CA LEU A 154 -16.37 -8.04 -17.16
C LEU A 154 -17.62 -7.59 -16.37
N ALA A 155 -17.68 -6.38 -15.82
CA ALA A 155 -18.90 -5.91 -15.14
C ALA A 155 -19.87 -5.22 -16.11
N SER A 156 -20.47 -6.01 -17.01
CA SER A 156 -21.69 -5.64 -17.75
C SER A 156 -22.95 -5.78 -16.86
N SER A 157 -22.90 -5.29 -15.62
CA SER A 157 -24.10 -5.16 -14.78
C SER A 157 -23.92 -4.01 -13.81
N ALA A 158 -24.65 -2.93 -14.05
CA ALA A 158 -24.63 -1.68 -13.31
C ALA A 158 -25.20 -1.76 -11.88
N ASP A 159 -25.40 -2.95 -11.33
CA ASP A 159 -26.13 -3.18 -10.08
C ASP A 159 -25.28 -3.91 -9.02
N CYS A 160 -24.04 -3.46 -8.79
CA CYS A 160 -23.23 -3.96 -7.68
C CYS A 160 -22.68 -2.83 -6.81
N GLU A 161 -23.11 -2.78 -5.54
CA GLU A 161 -22.50 -1.99 -4.45
C GLU A 161 -20.99 -2.32 -4.24
N LYS A 162 -20.45 -3.33 -4.96
CA LYS A 162 -19.05 -3.79 -4.95
C LYS A 162 -18.17 -3.17 -6.04
N CYS A 163 -18.72 -2.31 -6.89
CA CYS A 163 -18.08 -1.92 -8.15
C CYS A 163 -17.01 -0.80 -8.00
N ASP A 164 -16.49 -0.54 -6.79
CA ASP A 164 -15.70 0.66 -6.53
C ASP A 164 -14.44 0.52 -5.64
N LEU A 165 -13.66 -0.53 -5.93
CA LEU A 165 -12.42 -0.84 -5.21
C LEU A 165 -11.15 -0.25 -5.86
N VAL A 166 -11.29 0.46 -6.97
CA VAL A 166 -10.17 0.97 -7.77
C VAL A 166 -9.39 2.05 -7.01
N GLY A 167 -8.06 2.00 -7.10
CA GLY A 167 -7.18 2.99 -6.48
C GLY A 167 -6.94 2.77 -4.99
N ARG A 168 -7.59 1.78 -4.37
CA ARG A 168 -7.42 1.47 -2.95
C ARG A 168 -6.09 0.78 -2.68
N SER A 169 -5.25 1.37 -1.84
CA SER A 169 -4.00 0.79 -1.33
C SER A 169 -4.26 -0.28 -0.24
N PRO A 170 -3.26 -1.11 0.10
CA PRO A 170 -3.27 -1.94 1.30
C PRO A 170 -3.67 -1.20 2.59
N LEU A 171 -3.16 0.02 2.79
CA LEU A 171 -3.53 0.86 3.94
C LEU A 171 -5.00 1.27 3.89
N PHE A 172 -5.49 1.68 2.70
CA PHE A 172 -6.89 2.05 2.51
C PHE A 172 -7.83 0.88 2.85
N VAL A 173 -7.55 -0.33 2.34
CA VAL A 173 -8.44 -1.48 2.58
C VAL A 173 -8.37 -1.98 4.03
N ALA A 174 -7.21 -1.88 4.67
CA ALA A 174 -7.08 -2.13 6.11
C ALA A 174 -7.91 -1.14 6.93
N ALA A 175 -7.92 0.14 6.54
CA ALA A 175 -8.69 1.18 7.18
C ALA A 175 -10.21 0.98 6.99
N ASP A 176 -10.68 0.65 5.78
CA ASP A 176 -12.10 0.36 5.48
C ASP A 176 -12.64 -0.79 6.35
N HIS A 177 -11.83 -1.82 6.57
CA HIS A 177 -12.20 -2.99 7.37
C HIS A 177 -11.88 -2.87 8.88
N GLY A 178 -11.34 -1.74 9.34
CA GLY A 178 -11.02 -1.53 10.75
C GLY A 178 -9.87 -2.42 11.28
N ARG A 179 -8.95 -2.85 10.41
CA ARG A 179 -7.83 -3.74 10.77
C ARG A 179 -6.70 -2.95 11.42
N LEU A 180 -6.89 -2.57 12.69
CA LEU A 180 -5.95 -1.74 13.45
C LEU A 180 -4.50 -2.25 13.38
N THR A 181 -4.27 -3.54 13.61
CA THR A 181 -2.92 -4.13 13.61
C THR A 181 -2.24 -4.05 12.24
N SER A 182 -2.99 -4.28 11.16
CA SER A 182 -2.49 -4.10 9.80
C SER A 182 -2.18 -2.63 9.50
N VAL A 183 -3.05 -1.71 9.93
CA VAL A 183 -2.84 -0.26 9.79
C VAL A 183 -1.54 0.16 10.49
N CYS A 184 -1.37 -0.19 11.77
CA CYS A 184 -0.15 0.14 12.51
C CYS A 184 1.11 -0.42 11.84
N SER A 185 1.07 -1.67 11.36
CA SER A 185 2.22 -2.30 10.69
C SER A 185 2.57 -1.61 9.36
N LEU A 186 1.56 -1.22 8.58
CA LEU A 186 1.76 -0.51 7.31
C LEU A 186 2.29 0.90 7.53
N LEU A 187 1.78 1.62 8.55
CA LEU A 187 2.26 2.95 8.92
C LEU A 187 3.71 2.92 9.42
N LEU A 188 4.07 1.93 10.25
CA LEU A 188 5.45 1.72 10.69
C LEU A 188 6.39 1.39 9.52
N ALA A 189 5.88 0.75 8.47
CA ALA A 189 6.61 0.50 7.23
C ALA A 189 6.64 1.70 6.28
N ASN A 190 6.14 2.87 6.70
CA ASN A 190 6.13 4.11 5.92
C ASN A 190 5.22 4.05 4.66
N ALA A 191 4.08 3.35 4.75
CA ALA A 191 3.03 3.43 3.75
C ALA A 191 2.51 4.88 3.61
N LEU A 192 2.12 5.27 2.40
CA LEU A 192 1.61 6.62 2.14
C LEU A 192 0.25 6.83 2.85
N VAL A 193 0.28 7.60 3.95
CA VAL A 193 -0.86 7.81 4.85
C VAL A 193 -2.08 8.37 4.12
N ASP A 194 -1.87 9.37 3.25
CA ASP A 194 -2.93 10.04 2.48
C ASP A 194 -3.04 9.52 1.04
N LYS A 195 -2.60 8.27 0.77
CA LYS A 195 -2.76 7.66 -0.55
C LYS A 195 -4.25 7.48 -0.86
N ALA A 196 -4.78 8.40 -1.65
CA ALA A 196 -6.19 8.45 -1.97
C ALA A 196 -6.58 7.47 -3.09
N ASP A 197 -7.83 7.01 -3.03
CA ASP A 197 -8.44 6.22 -4.10
C ASP A 197 -8.81 7.10 -5.32
N ARG A 198 -9.48 6.50 -6.32
CA ARG A 198 -9.87 7.24 -7.53
C ARG A 198 -10.89 8.37 -7.30
N TYR A 199 -11.57 8.39 -6.14
CA TYR A 199 -12.48 9.48 -5.74
C TYR A 199 -11.81 10.47 -4.79
N ARG A 200 -10.48 10.40 -4.68
CA ARG A 200 -9.72 11.19 -3.71
C ARG A 200 -10.14 10.91 -2.25
N ARG A 201 -10.69 9.73 -1.95
CA ARG A 201 -10.92 9.34 -0.55
C ARG A 201 -9.63 8.83 0.05
N THR A 202 -9.27 9.30 1.24
CA THR A 202 -8.09 8.84 1.98
C THR A 202 -8.43 7.68 2.93
N PRO A 203 -7.43 6.93 3.44
CA PRO A 203 -7.64 5.95 4.51
C PRO A 203 -8.33 6.56 5.75
N LEU A 204 -8.02 7.82 6.09
CA LEU A 204 -8.66 8.53 7.20
C LEU A 204 -10.15 8.76 6.94
N MET A 205 -10.51 9.17 5.72
CA MET A 205 -11.90 9.40 5.35
C MET A 205 -12.73 8.12 5.42
N ILE A 206 -12.25 7.01 4.84
CA ILE A 206 -13.00 5.75 4.88
C ILE A 206 -13.08 5.18 6.30
N ALA A 207 -12.01 5.28 7.10
CA ALA A 207 -12.08 4.90 8.52
C ALA A 207 -13.09 5.74 9.30
N SER A 208 -13.21 7.02 8.95
CA SER A 208 -14.15 7.96 9.56
C SER A 208 -15.59 7.67 9.17
N GLU A 209 -15.84 7.37 7.88
CA GLU A 209 -17.13 6.92 7.33
C GLU A 209 -17.62 5.63 8.01
N ARG A 210 -16.68 4.72 8.34
CA ARG A 210 -16.98 3.42 8.97
C ARG A 210 -17.05 3.46 10.51
N GLY A 211 -16.63 4.57 11.12
CA GLY A 211 -16.63 4.73 12.57
C GLY A 211 -15.47 4.00 13.29
N HIS A 212 -14.39 3.65 12.58
CA HIS A 212 -13.27 2.90 13.14
C HIS A 212 -12.34 3.79 13.97
N LEU A 213 -12.79 4.18 15.17
CA LEU A 213 -12.11 5.12 16.06
C LEU A 213 -10.61 4.85 16.25
N ALA A 214 -10.23 3.61 16.55
CA ALA A 214 -8.83 3.27 16.81
C ALA A 214 -7.95 3.44 15.56
N VAL A 215 -8.49 3.16 14.38
CA VAL A 215 -7.81 3.38 13.10
C VAL A 215 -7.68 4.87 12.82
N VAL A 216 -8.74 5.66 13.06
CA VAL A 216 -8.73 7.11 12.94
C VAL A 216 -7.63 7.72 13.82
N CYS A 217 -7.54 7.33 15.09
CA CYS A 217 -6.46 7.78 15.98
C CYS A 217 -5.08 7.47 15.40
N SER A 218 -4.86 6.22 14.96
CA SER A 218 -3.55 5.78 14.43
C SER A 218 -3.15 6.54 13.17
N LEU A 219 -4.11 6.84 12.28
CA LEU A 219 -3.86 7.60 11.06
C LEU A 219 -3.53 9.07 11.36
N LEU A 220 -4.25 9.69 12.29
CA LEU A 220 -3.98 11.07 12.72
C LEU A 220 -2.62 11.20 13.43
N GLU A 221 -2.27 10.23 14.28
CA GLU A 221 -0.94 10.15 14.92
C GLU A 221 0.19 9.98 13.90
N ALA A 222 -0.09 9.31 12.77
CA ALA A 222 0.84 9.18 11.65
C ALA A 222 0.86 10.40 10.70
N GLY A 223 0.12 11.46 11.02
CA GLY A 223 0.13 12.72 10.27
C GLY A 223 -0.84 12.78 9.08
N ALA A 224 -1.91 11.99 9.08
CA ALA A 224 -2.96 12.09 8.06
C ALA A 224 -3.59 13.49 8.02
N GLU A 225 -3.85 14.01 6.81
CA GLU A 225 -4.50 15.31 6.63
C GLU A 225 -5.99 15.25 7.03
N ALA A 226 -6.33 15.86 8.17
CA ALA A 226 -7.66 15.81 8.77
C ALA A 226 -8.76 16.48 7.91
N ASP A 227 -8.37 17.42 7.05
CA ASP A 227 -9.27 18.20 6.19
C ASP A 227 -9.11 17.85 4.70
N PHE A 228 -8.54 16.69 4.38
CA PHE A 228 -8.41 16.23 2.99
C PHE A 228 -9.78 16.08 2.34
N GLU A 229 -9.95 16.64 1.14
CA GLU A 229 -11.22 16.64 0.42
C GLU A 229 -11.29 15.55 -0.66
N ASP A 230 -12.41 14.83 -0.70
CA ASP A 230 -12.75 13.96 -1.82
C ASP A 230 -13.19 14.75 -3.05
N LEU A 231 -13.55 14.05 -4.13
CA LEU A 231 -14.06 14.68 -5.37
C LEU A 231 -15.40 15.43 -5.20
N ARG A 232 -16.02 15.41 -4.03
CA ARG A 232 -17.25 16.16 -3.73
C ARG A 232 -16.99 17.25 -2.69
N GLY A 233 -15.73 17.51 -2.32
CA GLY A 233 -15.37 18.45 -1.26
C GLY A 233 -15.68 17.94 0.15
N ARG A 234 -15.99 16.64 0.33
CA ARG A 234 -16.27 16.09 1.66
C ARG A 234 -14.96 15.81 2.38
N THR A 235 -14.91 16.14 3.67
CA THR A 235 -13.78 15.86 4.57
C THR A 235 -14.03 14.59 5.40
N PRO A 236 -13.02 14.00 6.05
CA PRO A 236 -13.20 12.96 7.05
C PRO A 236 -14.25 13.32 8.13
N LEU A 237 -14.28 14.59 8.56
CA LEU A 237 -15.27 15.09 9.52
C LEU A 237 -16.67 15.10 8.93
N PHE A 238 -16.83 15.53 7.67
CA PHE A 238 -18.10 15.44 6.95
C PHE A 238 -18.60 13.99 6.91
N SER A 239 -17.74 13.03 6.51
CA SER A 239 -18.09 11.61 6.47
C SER A 239 -18.46 11.06 7.85
N ALA A 240 -17.68 11.33 8.89
CA ALA A 240 -18.02 10.90 10.25
C ALA A 240 -19.37 11.47 10.73
N ALA A 241 -19.69 12.71 10.32
CA ALA A 241 -20.92 13.38 10.68
C ALA A 241 -22.14 12.85 9.91
N GLU A 242 -22.00 12.63 8.60
CA GLU A 242 -23.01 12.04 7.70
C GLU A 242 -23.46 10.64 8.19
N PHE A 243 -22.54 9.86 8.76
CA PHE A 243 -22.81 8.50 9.26
C PHE A 243 -23.01 8.41 10.78
N GLY A 244 -23.00 9.55 11.49
CA GLY A 244 -23.39 9.61 12.90
C GLY A 244 -22.34 9.12 13.92
N HIS A 245 -21.07 9.03 13.52
CA HIS A 245 -19.99 8.52 14.36
C HIS A 245 -19.44 9.57 15.34
N ARG A 246 -20.21 9.86 16.40
CA ARG A 246 -19.87 10.90 17.40
C ARG A 246 -18.45 10.81 17.95
N THR A 247 -17.96 9.62 18.30
CA THR A 247 -16.62 9.46 18.86
C THR A 247 -15.53 9.83 17.86
N VAL A 248 -15.70 9.49 16.59
CA VAL A 248 -14.80 9.88 15.50
C VAL A 248 -14.87 11.39 15.27
N VAL A 249 -16.08 11.97 15.24
CA VAL A 249 -16.26 13.43 15.14
C VAL A 249 -15.50 14.16 16.24
N CYS A 250 -15.62 13.73 17.49
CA CYS A 250 -14.88 14.33 18.60
C CYS A 250 -13.36 14.23 18.40
N MET A 251 -12.84 13.08 17.95
CA MET A 251 -11.40 12.92 17.72
C MET A 251 -10.88 13.80 16.58
N LEU A 252 -11.62 13.89 15.47
CA LEU A 252 -11.25 14.74 14.33
C LEU A 252 -11.22 16.23 14.73
N LEU A 253 -12.23 16.69 15.48
CA LEU A 253 -12.28 18.06 16.02
C LEU A 253 -11.12 18.33 16.98
N GLN A 254 -10.82 17.38 17.88
CA GLN A 254 -9.66 17.50 18.78
C GLN A 254 -8.32 17.55 18.03
N SER A 255 -8.27 16.96 16.84
CA SER A 255 -7.09 16.96 15.97
C SER A 255 -7.05 18.17 15.01
N GLY A 256 -7.96 19.13 15.18
CA GLY A 256 -7.95 20.40 14.46
C GLY A 256 -8.73 20.41 13.13
N ALA A 257 -9.56 19.41 12.85
CA ALA A 257 -10.41 19.41 11.65
C ALA A 257 -11.38 20.60 11.63
N ASP A 258 -11.57 21.22 10.47
CA ASP A 258 -12.45 22.37 10.31
C ASP A 258 -13.93 21.96 10.26
N ALA A 259 -14.65 22.28 11.34
CA ALA A 259 -16.09 22.04 11.49
C ALA A 259 -16.98 22.81 10.50
N GLN A 260 -16.45 23.84 9.83
CA GLN A 260 -17.19 24.68 8.88
C GLN A 260 -16.91 24.34 7.42
N LYS A 261 -15.96 23.42 7.17
CA LYS A 261 -15.56 23.05 5.82
C LYS A 261 -16.70 22.36 5.08
N ALA A 262 -17.27 23.06 4.11
CA ALA A 262 -18.44 22.62 3.38
C ALA A 262 -18.06 21.84 2.12
N ASP A 263 -18.93 20.89 1.76
CA ASP A 263 -18.81 20.16 0.49
C ASP A 263 -19.13 21.09 -0.71
N GLU A 264 -19.01 20.55 -1.92
CA GLU A 264 -19.29 21.28 -3.17
C GLU A 264 -20.74 21.80 -3.28
N GLN A 265 -21.67 21.28 -2.48
CA GLN A 265 -23.06 21.74 -2.41
C GLN A 265 -23.28 22.77 -1.28
N GLY A 266 -22.21 23.19 -0.59
CA GLY A 266 -22.29 24.11 0.55
C GLY A 266 -22.84 23.47 1.82
N ARG A 267 -22.89 22.13 1.91
CA ARG A 267 -23.33 21.41 3.10
C ARG A 267 -22.15 21.27 4.06
N THR A 268 -22.34 21.68 5.31
CA THR A 268 -21.33 21.52 6.38
C THR A 268 -21.46 20.13 7.05
N PRO A 269 -20.46 19.68 7.83
CA PRO A 269 -20.58 18.49 8.65
C PRO A 269 -21.81 18.54 9.58
N LEU A 270 -22.14 19.74 10.11
CA LEU A 270 -23.35 19.95 10.91
C LEU A 270 -24.63 19.72 10.09
N PHE A 271 -24.67 20.19 8.84
CA PHE A 271 -25.78 19.94 7.94
C PHE A 271 -25.93 18.43 7.69
N ALA A 272 -24.84 17.73 7.36
CA ALA A 272 -24.87 16.29 7.09
C ALA A 272 -25.35 15.49 8.31
N ALA A 273 -24.89 15.81 9.51
CA ALA A 273 -25.37 15.19 10.74
C ALA A 273 -26.87 15.45 11.01
N ALA A 274 -27.35 16.65 10.69
CA ALA A 274 -28.75 17.01 10.86
C ALA A 274 -29.65 16.28 9.84
N ASP A 275 -29.21 16.20 8.58
CA ASP A 275 -29.90 15.50 7.49
C ASP A 275 -29.99 13.99 7.77
N GLY A 276 -28.92 13.39 8.30
CA GLY A 276 -28.89 12.01 8.78
C GLY A 276 -29.62 11.75 10.10
N GLY A 277 -30.16 12.79 10.77
CA GLY A 277 -30.86 12.66 12.05
C GLY A 277 -29.96 12.31 13.25
N HIS A 278 -28.65 12.54 13.14
CA HIS A 278 -27.65 12.18 14.14
C HIS A 278 -27.53 13.25 15.24
N LEU A 279 -28.55 13.32 16.10
CA LEU A 279 -28.68 14.33 17.17
C LEU A 279 -27.44 14.43 18.07
N GLU A 280 -26.82 13.30 18.37
CA GLU A 280 -25.63 13.22 19.21
C GLU A 280 -24.38 13.83 18.55
N VAL A 281 -24.29 13.80 17.22
CA VAL A 281 -23.24 14.49 16.45
C VAL A 281 -23.55 15.99 16.32
N VAL A 282 -24.81 16.34 16.07
CA VAL A 282 -25.26 17.75 15.99
C VAL A 282 -24.95 18.51 17.27
N ARG A 283 -24.95 17.83 18.42
CA ARG A 283 -24.57 18.42 19.71
C ARG A 283 -23.07 18.54 19.92
N SER A 284 -22.26 17.68 19.28
CA SER A 284 -20.79 17.68 19.46
C SER A 284 -20.07 18.61 18.52
N VAL A 285 -20.61 18.89 17.33
CA VAL A 285 -20.01 19.84 16.38
C VAL A 285 -20.19 21.26 16.91
N PRO A 286 -19.11 22.04 17.09
CA PRO A 286 -19.23 23.42 17.52
C PRO A 286 -20.07 24.20 16.52
N ARG A 287 -21.15 24.82 17.02
CA ARG A 287 -21.87 25.84 16.27
C ARG A 287 -20.93 27.04 16.19
N SER A 288 -20.78 27.61 15.00
CA SER A 288 -19.91 28.77 14.75
C SER A 288 -19.98 29.73 15.94
N GLU A 289 -18.85 29.96 16.59
CA GLU A 289 -18.72 31.10 17.48
C GLU A 289 -19.06 32.33 16.65
N CYS A 290 -20.18 32.97 16.98
CA CYS A 290 -20.30 34.39 16.73
C CYS A 290 -19.09 35.01 17.42
N TRP A 291 -18.08 35.43 16.66
CA TRP A 291 -17.06 36.33 17.16
C TRP A 291 -17.73 37.66 17.49
N CYS A 292 -18.32 37.73 18.68
CA CYS A 292 -18.63 38.96 19.38
C CYS A 292 -17.66 39.01 20.54
N ASP A 293 -16.52 39.67 20.35
CA ASP A 293 -15.83 40.55 21.32
C ASP A 293 -14.67 41.29 20.63
#